data_AF-H9WUA5-F1
#
_entry.id   AF-H9WUA5-F1
#
_cell.length_a   1.000
_cell.length_b   1.000
_cell.length_c   1.000
_cell.angle_alpha   90.00
_cell.angle_beta   90.00
_cell.angle_gamma   90.00
#
_symmetry.space_group_name_H-M   'P 1'
#
loop_
_entity.id
_entity.type
_entity.pdbx_description
1 polymer ?
#
loop_
_entity_poly.entity_id
_entity_poly.type
_entity_poly.pdbx_seq_one_letter_code
_entity_poly.pdbx_strand_id
1 'polypeptide(L)' 'PTVFARRSLAYLMSDQPQLALRDAMQAQVCQPEWPTAFYMQAISLAKLGMERDSQDMLREGATLEAKKNM' A
#
# COMPACT_ATOMS: atom_id res chain seq x y z
N PRO A 1 -12.42 -3.90 -1.62
CA PRO A 1 -11.48 -3.76 -0.47
C PRO A 1 -11.41 -5.04 0.35
N THR A 2 -10.22 -5.64 0.47
CA THR A 2 -9.99 -6.89 1.23
C THR A 2 -9.96 -6.65 2.73
N VAL A 3 -10.09 -7.71 3.54
CA VAL A 3 -9.90 -7.63 5.00
C VAL A 3 -8.49 -7.13 5.35
N PHE A 4 -7.50 -7.49 4.53
CA PHE A 4 -6.11 -7.06 4.69
C PHE A 4 -5.96 -5.55 4.56
N ALA A 5 -6.59 -4.90 3.58
CA ALA A 5 -6.48 -3.44 3.45
C ALA A 5 -7.13 -2.68 4.61
N ARG A 6 -8.26 -3.17 5.14
CA ARG A 6 -8.89 -2.57 6.32
C ARG A 6 -7.99 -2.69 7.55
N ARG A 7 -7.38 -3.86 7.74
CA ARG A 7 -6.47 -4.13 8.86
C ARG A 7 -5.14 -3.36 8.73
N SER A 8 -4.61 -3.24 7.51
CA SER A 8 -3.46 -2.39 7.20
C SER A 8 -3.72 -0.93 7.61
N LEU A 9 -4.87 -0.37 7.24
CA LEU A 9 -5.25 0.98 7.63
C LEU A 9 -5.32 1.13 9.16
N ALA A 10 -5.90 0.17 9.88
CA ALA A 10 -5.95 0.19 11.34
C ALA A 10 -4.53 0.18 11.97
N TYR A 11 -3.60 -0.60 11.40
CA TYR A 11 -2.21 -0.61 11.83
C TYR A 11 -1.49 0.72 11.53
N LEU A 12 -1.77 1.36 10.39
CA LEU A 12 -1.23 2.69 10.07
C LEU A 12 -1.69 3.75 11.07
N MET A 13 -2.96 3.69 11.49
CA MET A 13 -3.52 4.61 12.49
C MET A 13 -3.04 4.34 13.92
N SER A 14 -2.47 3.15 14.16
CA SER A 14 -1.94 2.73 15.46
C SER A 14 -0.41 2.77 15.53
N ASP A 15 0.25 3.43 14.56
CA ASP A 15 1.71 3.50 14.41
C ASP A 15 2.42 2.14 14.43
N GLN A 16 1.81 1.15 13.78
CA GLN A 16 2.40 -0.18 13.54
C GLN A 16 2.72 -0.39 12.05
N PRO A 17 3.64 0.38 11.46
CA PRO A 17 3.85 0.41 10.02
C PRO A 17 4.36 -0.92 9.43
N GLN A 18 5.07 -1.75 10.20
CA GLN A 18 5.52 -3.07 9.72
C GLN A 18 4.33 -4.04 9.50
N LEU A 19 3.36 -4.04 10.41
CA LEU A 19 2.16 -4.85 10.28
C LEU A 19 1.25 -4.30 9.17
N ALA A 20 1.17 -2.97 9.07
CA ALA A 20 0.49 -2.32 7.96
C ALA A 20 1.06 -2.71 6.60
N LEU A 21 2.40 -2.71 6.47
CA LEU A 21 3.09 -3.10 5.24
C LEU A 21 2.77 -4.54 4.86
N ARG A 22 2.87 -5.48 5.81
CA ARG A 22 2.57 -6.90 5.59
C ARG A 22 1.15 -7.10 5.06
N ASP A 23 0.18 -6.43 5.66
CA ASP A 23 -1.22 -6.53 5.22
C ASP A 23 -1.45 -5.83 3.86
N ALA A 24 -0.78 -4.71 3.60
CA ALA A 24 -0.87 -4.04 2.30
C ALA A 24 -0.28 -4.89 1.17
N MET A 25 0.82 -5.60 1.42
CA MET A 25 1.40 -6.58 0.49
C MET A 25 0.43 -7.75 0.25
N GLN A 26 -0.20 -8.29 1.30
CA GLN A 26 -1.19 -9.34 1.14
C GLN A 26 -2.42 -8.84 0.37
N ALA A 27 -2.84 -7.59 0.59
CA ALA A 27 -3.93 -6.98 -0.17
C ALA A 27 -3.59 -6.83 -1.67
N GLN A 28 -2.35 -6.48 -2.00
CA GLN A 28 -1.86 -6.44 -3.38
C GLN A 28 -1.87 -7.84 -4.02
N VAL A 29 -1.43 -8.89 -3.31
CA VAL A 29 -1.48 -10.27 -3.83
C VAL A 29 -2.93 -10.69 -4.12
N CYS A 30 -3.87 -10.34 -3.24
CA CYS A 30 -5.29 -10.64 -3.45
C CYS A 30 -5.91 -9.82 -4.59
N GLN A 31 -5.46 -8.59 -4.82
CA GLN A 31 -5.98 -7.70 -5.85
C GLN A 31 -4.85 -6.89 -6.51
N PRO A 32 -4.13 -7.47 -7.50
CA PRO A 32 -2.97 -6.85 -8.11
C PRO A 32 -3.27 -5.55 -8.85
N GLU A 33 -4.49 -5.40 -9.36
CA GLU A 33 -4.94 -4.24 -10.13
C GLU A 33 -5.57 -3.14 -9.27
N TRP A 34 -5.34 -3.16 -7.95
CA TRP A 34 -5.92 -2.18 -7.03
C TRP A 34 -4.87 -1.18 -6.54
N PRO A 35 -4.86 0.06 -7.09
CA PRO A 35 -3.85 1.09 -6.76
C PRO A 35 -3.72 1.39 -5.28
N THR A 36 -4.84 1.31 -4.54
CA THR A 36 -4.86 1.61 -3.11
C THR A 36 -3.94 0.69 -2.29
N ALA A 37 -3.73 -0.57 -2.71
CA ALA A 37 -2.80 -1.46 -2.02
C ALA A 37 -1.35 -0.93 -2.11
N PHE A 38 -0.95 -0.41 -3.26
CA PHE A 38 0.36 0.21 -3.48
C PHE A 38 0.52 1.49 -2.65
N TYR A 39 -0.51 2.34 -2.60
CA TYR A 39 -0.48 3.53 -1.76
C TYR A 39 -0.36 3.21 -0.26
N MET A 40 -1.02 2.15 0.23
CA MET A 40 -0.87 1.69 1.62
C MET A 40 0.55 1.18 1.91
N GLN A 41 1.18 0.49 0.95
CA GLN A 41 2.59 0.08 1.07
C GLN A 41 3.51 1.31 1.11
N ALA A 42 3.30 2.29 0.23
CA ALA A 42 4.08 3.52 0.20
C ALA A 42 4.05 4.27 1.53
N ILE A 43 2.86 4.45 2.12
CA ILE A 43 2.70 5.12 3.43
C ILE A 43 3.43 4.32 4.53
N SER A 44 3.30 2.98 4.51
CA SER A 44 3.96 2.11 5.48
C SER A 44 5.49 2.20 5.38
N LEU A 45 6.03 2.19 4.16
CA LEU A 45 7.46 2.30 3.87
C LEU A 45 8.02 3.68 4.26
N ALA A 46 7.28 4.76 3.99
CA ALA A 46 7.67 6.11 4.42
C ALA A 46 7.78 6.19 5.95
N LYS A 47 6.79 5.63 6.69
CA LYS A 47 6.84 5.54 8.16
C LYS A 47 7.99 4.68 8.69
N LEU A 48 8.53 3.76 7.88
CA LEU A 48 9.70 2.93 8.22
C LEU A 48 11.05 3.58 7.84
N GLY A 49 11.03 4.78 7.24
CA GLY A 49 12.24 5.44 6.74
C GLY A 49 12.77 4.85 5.43
N MET A 50 11.97 4.01 4.75
CA MET A 50 12.30 3.38 3.47
C MET A 50 11.81 4.25 2.30
N GLU A 51 12.34 5.48 2.22
CA GLU A 51 11.84 6.52 1.30
C GLU A 51 11.91 6.10 -0.18
N ARG A 52 12.96 5.40 -0.59
CA ARG A 52 13.12 4.94 -1.98
C ARG A 52 12.01 3.97 -2.38
N ASP A 53 11.81 2.94 -1.57
CA ASP A 53 10.78 1.93 -1.81
C ASP A 53 9.37 2.54 -1.74
N SER A 54 9.18 3.53 -0.86
CA SER A 54 7.93 4.29 -0.78
C SER A 54 7.61 5.01 -2.11
N GLN A 55 8.59 5.71 -2.67
CA GLN A 55 8.42 6.41 -3.94
C GLN A 55 8.17 5.46 -5.10
N ASP A 56 8.81 4.30 -5.11
CA ASP A 56 8.57 3.28 -6.14
C ASP A 56 7.14 2.73 -6.06
N MET A 57 6.62 2.46 -4.86
CA MET A 57 5.23 2.05 -4.67
C MET A 57 4.22 3.14 -5.07
N LEU A 58 4.53 4.42 -4.84
CA LEU A 58 3.68 5.52 -5.32
C LEU A 58 3.62 5.56 -6.85
N ARG A 59 4.77 5.38 -7.53
CA ARG A 59 4.85 5.36 -8.99
C ARG A 59 4.05 4.21 -9.58
N GLU A 60 4.16 3.02 -8.99
CA GLU A 60 3.39 1.84 -9.43
C GLU A 60 1.89 2.04 -9.23
N GLY A 61 1.47 2.52 -8.06
CA GLY A 61 0.07 2.84 -7.78
C GLY A 61 -0.51 3.86 -8.76
N ALA A 62 0.21 4.96 -9.01
CA ALA A 62 -0.20 5.99 -9.95
C ALA A 62 -0.29 5.46 -11.40
N THR A 63 0.64 4.60 -11.80
CA THR A 63 0.62 3.97 -13.13
C THR A 63 -0.60 3.07 -13.31
N LEU A 64 -0.96 2.28 -12.29
CA LEU A 64 -2.16 1.44 -12.32
C LEU A 64 -3.45 2.26 -12.32
N GLU A 65 -3.51 3.33 -11.56
CA GLU A 65 -4.67 4.23 -11.53
C GLU A 65 -4.88 4.94 -12.87
N ALA A 66 -3.79 5.41 -13.49
CA ALA A 66 -3.84 5.98 -14.84
C ALA A 66 -4.37 4.98 -15.87
N LYS A 67 -3.90 3.71 -15.82
CA LYS A 67 -4.40 2.65 -16.71
C LYS A 67 -5.88 2.33 -16.50
N LYS A 68 -6.39 2.44 -15.28
CA LYS A 68 -7.80 2.17 -14.95
C LYS A 68 -8.74 3.27 -15.45
N ASN A 69 -8.24 4.49 -15.55
CA ASN A 69 -9.02 5.67 -15.95
C ASN A 69 -8.91 6.00 -17.45
N MET A 70 -8.19 5.19 -18.22
CA MET A 70 -8.10 5.23 -19.69
C MET A 70 -9.10 4.24 -20.30
#